data_AF-A0A497L5T4-F1
#
_entry.id   AF-A0A497L5T4-F1
#
_cell.length_a   1.000
_cell.length_b   1.000
_cell.length_c   1.000
_cell.angle_alpha   90.00
_cell.angle_beta   90.00
_cell.angle_gamma   90.00
#
_symmetry.space_group_name_H-M   'P 1'
#
loop_
_entity.id
_entity.type
_entity.pdbx_description
1 polymer ?
#
loop_
_entity_poly.entity_id
_entity_poly.type
_entity_poly.pdbx_seq_one_letter_code
_entity_poly.pdbx_strand_id
1 'polypeptide(L)'
;MDMKVSVVLALIVAGFFPLTSLVVWQLNPGVSYTEETAVEVALSYMRGAPTFRFDGIPASVQVVKVETVRSPWTWEVSISFECRHSGYGDRTGMVLAQVITPHLMRVTVEKGVVVEAVIDGAWDELAQRSLG
;
A
#
# COMPACT_ATOMS: atom_id res chain seq x y z
N MET A 1 -7.66 -29.07 35.96
CA MET A 1 -8.35 -29.02 34.65
C MET A 1 -8.18 -30.36 33.98
N ASP A 2 -9.28 -31.08 33.76
CA ASP A 2 -9.26 -32.37 33.06
C ASP A 2 -8.71 -32.21 31.64
N MET A 3 -7.78 -33.08 31.25
CA MET A 3 -7.13 -33.06 29.94
C MET A 3 -8.14 -33.14 28.79
N LYS A 4 -9.30 -33.78 29.03
CA LYS A 4 -10.42 -33.83 28.08
C LYS A 4 -11.12 -32.47 27.92
N VAL A 5 -11.27 -31.71 29.00
CA VAL A 5 -11.92 -30.38 28.99
C VAL A 5 -11.01 -29.34 28.33
N SER A 6 -9.69 -29.43 28.55
CA SER A 6 -8.73 -28.50 27.95
C SER A 6 -8.54 -28.70 26.44
N VAL A 7 -8.64 -29.94 25.95
CA VAL A 7 -8.56 -30.26 24.50
C VAL A 7 -9.82 -29.81 23.76
N VAL A 8 -11.00 -29.97 24.37
CA VAL A 8 -12.26 -29.50 23.76
C VAL A 8 -12.30 -27.98 23.67
N LEU A 9 -11.80 -27.25 24.67
CA LEU A 9 -11.74 -25.79 24.64
C LEU A 9 -10.76 -25.25 23.58
N ALA A 10 -9.61 -25.92 23.39
CA ALA A 10 -8.60 -25.54 22.40
C ALA A 10 -9.09 -25.74 20.95
N LEU A 11 -9.88 -26.78 20.68
CA LEU A 11 -10.42 -27.05 19.35
C LEU A 11 -11.49 -26.03 18.92
N ILE A 12 -12.25 -25.46 19.87
CA ILE A 12 -13.26 -24.44 19.59
C ILE A 12 -12.60 -23.10 19.21
N VAL A 13 -11.49 -22.73 19.84
CA VAL A 13 -10.74 -21.49 19.53
C VAL A 13 -9.98 -21.59 18.21
N ALA A 14 -9.42 -22.76 17.88
CA ALA A 14 -8.71 -22.98 16.61
C ALA A 14 -9.67 -23.16 15.41
N GLY A 15 -10.89 -23.67 15.64
CA GLY A 15 -11.89 -23.90 14.58
C GLY A 15 -12.64 -22.65 14.12
N PHE A 16 -12.61 -21.56 14.89
CA PHE A 16 -13.29 -20.30 14.55
C PHE A 16 -12.43 -19.30 13.76
N PHE A 17 -11.11 -19.51 13.67
CA PHE A 17 -10.21 -18.57 13.01
C PHE A 17 -10.16 -18.66 11.47
N PRO A 18 -10.38 -19.81 10.79
CA PRO A 18 -10.38 -19.85 9.34
C PRO A 18 -11.74 -19.51 8.68
N LEU A 19 -12.85 -19.51 9.44
CA LEU A 19 -14.19 -19.23 8.89
C LEU A 19 -14.54 -17.74 8.88
N THR A 20 -13.98 -16.94 9.78
CA THR A 20 -14.25 -15.48 9.80
C THR A 20 -13.59 -14.78 8.62
N SER A 21 -12.41 -15.19 8.17
CA SER A 21 -11.74 -14.59 7.01
C SER A 21 -12.49 -14.82 5.70
N LEU A 22 -13.04 -16.02 5.50
CA LEU A 22 -13.88 -16.36 4.34
C LEU A 22 -15.24 -15.62 4.39
N VAL A 23 -15.83 -15.49 5.58
CA VAL A 23 -17.10 -14.76 5.75
C VAL A 23 -16.94 -13.25 5.53
N VAL A 24 -15.80 -12.65 5.92
CA VAL A 24 -15.53 -11.22 5.69
C VAL A 24 -15.51 -10.88 4.19
N TRP A 25 -14.98 -11.76 3.33
CA TRP A 25 -15.01 -11.55 1.87
C TRP A 25 -16.42 -11.70 1.27
N GLN A 26 -17.26 -12.56 1.85
CA GLN A 26 -18.59 -12.88 1.31
C GLN A 26 -19.70 -11.92 1.80
N LEU A 27 -19.44 -11.16 2.87
CA LEU A 27 -20.38 -10.17 3.44
C LEU A 27 -20.16 -8.73 2.96
N ASN A 28 -19.21 -8.47 2.04
CA ASN A 28 -19.00 -7.11 1.51
C ASN A 28 -19.41 -6.98 0.03
N PRO A 29 -20.71 -7.04 -0.31
CA PRO A 29 -21.21 -6.75 -1.67
C PRO A 29 -21.18 -5.25 -2.01
N GLY A 30 -20.43 -4.43 -1.27
CA GLY A 30 -20.47 -2.96 -1.33
C GLY A 30 -19.15 -2.29 -1.73
N VAL A 31 -18.15 -3.01 -2.24
CA VAL A 31 -16.94 -2.37 -2.81
C VAL A 31 -17.34 -1.72 -4.14
N SER A 32 -17.91 -0.52 -4.05
CA SER A 32 -17.98 0.38 -5.18
C SER A 32 -16.57 0.83 -5.50
N TYR A 33 -16.06 0.46 -6.67
CA TYR A 33 -14.83 1.04 -7.17
C TYR A 33 -15.12 2.49 -7.54
N THR A 34 -14.76 3.41 -6.65
CA THR A 34 -14.85 4.85 -6.86
C THR A 34 -13.47 5.48 -6.87
N GLU A 35 -13.41 6.71 -7.36
CA GLU A 35 -12.19 7.51 -7.33
C GLU A 35 -11.67 7.71 -5.89
N GLU A 36 -12.57 7.99 -4.94
CA GLU A 36 -12.22 8.19 -3.53
C GLU A 36 -11.58 6.94 -2.92
N THR A 37 -12.15 5.76 -3.21
CA THR A 37 -11.55 4.48 -2.79
C THR A 37 -10.19 4.25 -3.44
N ALA A 38 -10.02 4.60 -4.72
CA ALA A 38 -8.73 4.48 -5.38
C ALA A 38 -7.66 5.40 -4.76
N VAL A 39 -8.03 6.63 -4.40
CA VAL A 39 -7.16 7.56 -3.68
C VAL A 39 -6.78 7.03 -2.30
N GLU A 40 -7.74 6.49 -1.54
CA GLU A 40 -7.47 5.88 -0.22
C GLU A 40 -6.51 4.69 -0.33
N VAL A 41 -6.74 3.79 -1.29
CA VAL A 41 -5.87 2.64 -1.58
C VAL A 41 -4.47 3.10 -1.96
N ALA A 42 -4.34 4.08 -2.85
CA ALA A 42 -3.05 4.62 -3.28
C ALA A 42 -2.27 5.27 -2.13
N LEU A 43 -2.95 6.05 -1.27
CA LEU A 43 -2.33 6.66 -0.09
C LEU A 43 -1.91 5.62 0.95
N SER A 44 -2.74 4.60 1.17
CA SER A 44 -2.43 3.49 2.08
C SER A 44 -1.20 2.73 1.59
N TYR A 45 -1.14 2.41 0.29
CA TYR A 45 0.00 1.76 -0.34
C TYR A 45 1.27 2.61 -0.21
N MET A 46 1.22 3.89 -0.61
CA MET A 46 2.38 4.80 -0.54
C MET A 46 2.94 4.87 0.88
N ARG A 47 2.08 5.01 1.90
CA ARG A 47 2.50 5.04 3.31
C ARG A 47 3.16 3.74 3.77
N GLY A 48 2.76 2.62 3.18
CA GLY A 48 3.34 1.29 3.44
C GLY A 48 4.56 0.95 2.57
N ALA A 49 4.85 1.76 1.56
CA ALA A 49 5.88 1.48 0.56
C ALA A 49 7.30 1.67 1.14
N PRO A 50 8.30 0.85 0.74
CA PRO A 50 9.65 0.91 1.28
C PRO A 50 10.29 2.30 1.25
N THR A 51 10.11 3.05 0.15
CA THR A 51 10.69 4.38 -0.02
C THR A 51 10.18 5.35 1.05
N PHE A 52 8.86 5.45 1.20
CA PHE A 52 8.25 6.36 2.17
C PHE A 52 8.45 5.88 3.61
N ARG A 53 8.39 4.56 3.86
CA ARG A 53 8.56 3.99 5.20
C ARG A 53 9.94 4.20 5.78
N PHE A 54 10.97 4.26 4.94
CA PHE A 54 12.33 4.43 5.40
C PHE A 54 12.51 5.77 6.13
N ASP A 55 12.05 6.87 5.52
CA ASP A 55 12.31 8.21 6.03
C ASP A 55 11.38 9.32 5.50
N GLY A 56 10.20 8.95 4.99
CA GLY A 56 9.18 9.88 4.53
C GLY A 56 8.71 10.85 5.62
N ILE A 57 8.26 12.03 5.19
CA ILE A 57 7.76 13.09 6.05
C ILE A 57 6.21 13.09 5.95
N PRO A 58 5.47 12.59 6.96
CA PRO A 58 4.01 12.44 6.88
C PRO A 58 3.25 13.72 6.55
N ALA A 59 3.74 14.87 7.03
CA ALA A 59 3.12 16.17 6.79
C ALA A 59 3.30 16.70 5.36
N SER A 60 4.20 16.11 4.56
CA SER A 60 4.47 16.54 3.17
C SER A 60 3.53 15.92 2.14
N VAL A 61 2.82 14.86 2.51
CA VAL A 61 2.02 14.03 1.60
C VAL A 61 0.86 14.83 1.01
N GLN A 62 0.80 14.90 -0.32
CA GLN A 62 -0.24 15.61 -1.06
C GLN A 62 -0.66 14.81 -2.30
N VAL A 63 -1.96 14.61 -2.49
CA VAL A 63 -2.50 14.11 -3.76
C VAL A 63 -2.51 15.27 -4.75
N VAL A 64 -1.71 15.16 -5.81
CA VAL A 64 -1.52 16.24 -6.80
C VAL A 64 -2.49 16.09 -7.96
N LYS A 65 -2.79 14.86 -8.36
CA LYS A 65 -3.61 14.57 -9.53
C LYS A 65 -4.29 13.21 -9.40
N VAL A 66 -5.50 13.11 -9.90
CA VAL A 66 -6.23 11.84 -10.07
C VAL A 66 -6.77 11.82 -11.50
N GLU A 67 -6.45 10.76 -12.24
CA GLU A 67 -6.87 10.60 -13.62
C GLU A 67 -7.55 9.25 -13.82
N THR A 68 -8.58 9.22 -14.67
CA THR A 68 -9.18 7.97 -15.12
C THR A 68 -8.31 7.39 -16.24
N VAL A 69 -8.00 6.11 -16.14
CA VAL A 69 -7.32 5.36 -17.19
C VAL A 69 -8.39 4.77 -18.13
N ARG A 70 -8.04 4.47 -19.38
CA ARG A 70 -9.01 3.94 -20.38
C ARG A 70 -9.70 2.62 -19.96
N SER A 71 -9.17 1.94 -18.94
CA SER A 71 -9.72 0.70 -18.40
C SER A 71 -10.81 0.97 -17.36
N PRO A 72 -11.91 0.19 -17.32
CA PRO A 72 -12.94 0.33 -16.30
C PRO A 72 -12.39 0.21 -14.88
N TRP A 73 -12.88 1.06 -13.96
CA TRP A 73 -12.50 1.05 -12.54
C TRP A 73 -10.99 1.15 -12.32
N THR A 74 -10.32 1.94 -13.17
CA THR A 74 -8.88 2.14 -13.13
C THR A 74 -8.57 3.63 -13.02
N TRP A 75 -7.80 3.99 -12.00
CA TRP A 75 -7.35 5.35 -11.75
C TRP A 75 -5.84 5.40 -11.60
N GLU A 76 -5.22 6.45 -12.12
CA GLU A 76 -3.85 6.82 -11.80
C GLU A 76 -3.89 7.97 -10.79
N VAL A 77 -3.26 7.76 -9.63
CA VAL A 77 -3.17 8.73 -8.55
C VAL A 77 -1.73 9.20 -8.44
N SER A 78 -1.50 10.50 -8.66
CA SER A 78 -0.20 11.14 -8.49
C SER A 78 -0.10 11.74 -7.08
N ILE A 79 0.87 11.28 -6.30
CA ILE A 79 1.10 11.66 -4.90
C ILE A 79 2.49 12.28 -4.78
N SER A 80 2.55 13.52 -4.31
CA SER A 80 3.79 14.19 -3.93
C SER A 80 4.08 13.95 -2.45
N PHE A 81 5.34 13.69 -2.12
CA PHE A 81 5.83 13.60 -0.74
C PHE A 81 7.32 13.90 -0.68
N GLU A 82 7.84 14.11 0.52
CA GLU A 82 9.25 14.36 0.80
C GLU A 82 9.83 13.26 1.69
N CYS A 83 11.08 12.89 1.40
CA CYS A 83 11.92 12.02 2.23
C CYS A 83 13.11 12.80 2.79
N ARG A 84 13.65 12.37 3.95
CA ARG A 84 14.79 13.05 4.61
C ARG A 84 16.13 12.81 3.90
N HIS A 85 16.22 11.79 3.07
CA HIS A 85 17.39 11.43 2.29
C HIS A 85 16.97 11.14 0.85
N SER A 86 17.95 11.22 -0.05
CA SER A 86 17.74 10.85 -1.45
C SER A 86 17.69 9.33 -1.65
N GLY A 87 17.11 8.92 -2.77
CA GLY A 87 17.06 7.54 -3.23
C GLY A 87 15.69 6.88 -3.05
N TYR A 88 15.62 5.61 -3.42
CA TYR A 88 14.39 4.81 -3.46
C TYR A 88 14.56 3.50 -2.69
N GLY A 89 13.45 2.86 -2.35
CA GLY A 89 13.41 1.56 -1.67
C GLY A 89 13.93 1.60 -0.23
N ASP A 90 14.28 0.43 0.29
CA ASP A 90 15.02 0.29 1.55
C ASP A 90 16.51 0.61 1.33
N ARG A 91 17.01 1.53 2.14
CA ARG A 91 18.37 2.10 2.07
C ARG A 91 19.20 1.75 3.30
N THR A 92 18.80 0.74 4.07
CA THR A 92 19.50 0.32 5.28
C THR A 92 20.95 -0.08 4.95
N GLY A 93 21.90 0.50 5.68
CA GLY A 93 23.34 0.21 5.50
C GLY A 93 24.03 1.01 4.40
N MET A 94 23.32 1.90 3.69
CA MET A 94 23.92 2.80 2.71
C MET A 94 24.40 4.11 3.36
N VAL A 95 25.41 4.74 2.76
CA VAL A 95 25.79 6.12 3.09
C VAL A 95 24.85 7.06 2.35
N LEU A 96 24.08 7.86 3.09
CA LEU A 96 23.00 8.68 2.55
C LEU A 96 23.33 10.17 2.59
N ALA A 97 22.87 10.90 1.58
CA ALA A 97 22.90 12.35 1.59
C ALA A 97 21.78 12.88 2.51
N GLN A 98 22.12 13.79 3.42
CA GLN A 98 21.16 14.44 4.32
C GLN A 98 20.48 15.62 3.62
N VAL A 99 19.64 15.30 2.65
CA VAL A 99 18.91 16.29 1.85
C VAL A 99 17.45 15.90 1.75
N ILE A 100 16.57 16.84 2.10
CA ILE A 100 15.13 16.67 1.90
C ILE A 100 14.89 16.54 0.39
N THR A 101 14.40 15.38 -0.01
CA THR A 101 14.22 15.03 -1.42
C THR A 101 12.73 14.93 -1.72
N PRO A 102 12.19 15.78 -2.61
CA PRO A 102 10.83 15.65 -3.08
C PRO A 102 10.72 14.49 -4.07
N HIS A 103 9.62 13.74 -3.98
CA HIS A 103 9.30 12.61 -4.83
C HIS A 103 7.87 12.74 -5.36
N LEU A 104 7.65 12.26 -6.58
CA LEU A 104 6.34 12.11 -7.19
C LEU A 104 6.08 10.62 -7.48
N MET A 105 5.17 10.01 -6.73
CA MET A 105 4.72 8.64 -6.97
C MET A 105 3.44 8.64 -7.79
N ARG A 106 3.44 7.94 -8.92
CA ARG A 106 2.25 7.59 -9.69
C ARG A 106 1.82 6.17 -9.32
N VAL A 107 0.61 6.03 -8.80
CA VAL A 107 0.03 4.74 -8.40
C VAL A 107 -1.16 4.44 -9.29
N THR A 108 -1.11 3.34 -10.02
CA THR A 108 -2.26 2.84 -10.78
C THR A 108 -3.03 1.86 -9.93
N VAL A 109 -4.31 2.17 -9.69
CA VAL A 109 -5.25 1.33 -8.94
C VAL A 109 -6.29 0.79 -9.91
N GLU A 110 -6.32 -0.53 -10.10
CA GLU A 110 -7.36 -1.24 -10.85
C GLU A 110 -8.23 -2.04 -9.86
N LYS A 111 -9.54 -1.80 -9.88
CA LYS A 111 -10.52 -2.54 -9.05
C LYS A 111 -10.10 -2.62 -7.58
N GLY A 112 -9.64 -1.50 -7.02
CA GLY A 112 -9.21 -1.40 -5.63
C GLY A 112 -7.87 -2.05 -5.30
N VAL A 113 -7.11 -2.49 -6.31
CA VAL A 113 -5.78 -3.10 -6.14
C VAL A 113 -4.73 -2.24 -6.84
N VAL A 114 -3.59 -2.03 -6.18
CA VAL A 114 -2.44 -1.36 -6.79
C VAL A 114 -1.77 -2.30 -7.78
N VAL A 115 -1.75 -1.92 -9.06
CA VAL A 115 -1.13 -2.70 -10.15
C VAL A 115 0.18 -2.11 -10.65
N GLU A 116 0.40 -0.82 -10.41
CA GLU A 116 1.63 -0.11 -10.75
C GLU A 116 1.91 0.96 -9.69
N ALA A 117 3.18 1.15 -9.35
CA ALA A 117 3.61 2.20 -8.44
C ALA A 117 5.01 2.68 -8.86
N VAL A 118 5.09 3.87 -9.45
CA VAL A 118 6.33 4.40 -10.01
C VAL A 118 6.69 5.73 -9.34
N ILE A 119 7.91 5.82 -8.82
CA ILE A 119 8.46 7.04 -8.21
C ILE A 119 9.36 7.74 -9.23
N ASP A 120 9.11 9.04 -9.43
CA ASP A 120 9.87 9.96 -10.30
C ASP A 120 10.04 9.49 -11.76
N GLY A 121 9.21 8.53 -12.19
CA GLY A 121 9.39 7.87 -13.49
C GLY A 121 10.64 6.99 -13.58
N ALA A 122 11.39 6.81 -12.50
CA ALA A 122 12.69 6.16 -12.48
C ALA A 122 12.72 4.87 -11.65
N TRP A 123 11.76 4.67 -10.76
CA TRP A 123 11.76 3.55 -9.84
C TRP A 123 10.39 2.88 -9.77
N ASP A 124 10.36 1.58 -10.05
CA ASP A 124 9.22 0.70 -9.85
C ASP A 124 9.20 0.26 -8.39
N GLU A 125 8.32 0.86 -7.60
CA GLU A 125 8.19 0.64 -6.16
C GLU A 125 7.53 -0.72 -5.85
N LEU A 126 6.73 -1.27 -6.77
CA LEU A 126 6.18 -2.61 -6.61
C LEU A 126 7.25 -3.68 -6.80
N ALA A 127 8.06 -3.55 -7.86
CA ALA A 127 9.12 -4.50 -8.19
C ALA A 127 10.46 -4.19 -7.51
N GLN A 128 10.57 -3.06 -6.79
CA GLN A 128 11.78 -2.57 -6.14
C GLN A 128 13.00 -2.55 -7.07
N ARG A 129 12.83 -1.91 -8.25
CA ARG A 129 13.88 -1.82 -9.28
C ARG A 129 13.80 -0.52 -10.07
N SER A 130 14.91 -0.12 -10.68
CA SER A 130 14.93 1.03 -11.60
C SER A 130 14.20 0.73 -12.92
N LEU A 131 13.48 1.72 -13.42
CA LEU A 131 13.01 1.79 -14.80
C LEU A 131 14.15 2.37 -15.63
N GLY A 132 14.80 1.53 -16.44
CA GLY A 132 15.96 1.89 -17.26
C GLY A 132 15.62 2.67 -18.52
#